data_AF-A0A7K2TFH2-F1
#
_entry.id   AF-A0A7K2TFH2-F1
#
_cell.length_a   1.000
_cell.length_b   1.000
_cell.length_c   1.000
_cell.angle_alpha   90.00
_cell.angle_beta   90.00
_cell.angle_gamma   90.00
#
_symmetry.space_group_name_H-M   'P 1'
#
loop_
_entity.id
_entity.type
_entity.pdbx_description
1 polymer ?
#
loop_
_entity_poly.entity_id
_entity_poly.type
_entity_poly.pdbx_seq_one_letter_code
_entity_poly.pdbx_strand_id
1 'polypeptide(L)'
;MTDFPGVYQWPTYFHEANDSAVLSQQQGLLSLPVGTGVLLRGDRYRVVDSWFSYDHHGVFNDGLHIFLEPVAEEDDRLQHLAPDYFRDDLDA
;
A
#
# COMPACT_ATOMS: atom_id res chain seq x y z
N MET A 1 14.53 25.52 -22.34
CA MET A 1 14.04 24.51 -21.38
C MET A 1 12.54 24.65 -21.35
N THR A 2 11.81 23.64 -21.80
CA THR A 2 10.35 23.66 -21.86
C THR A 2 9.82 23.32 -20.48
N ASP A 3 9.44 24.34 -19.72
CA ASP A 3 8.62 24.19 -18.51
C ASP A 3 7.23 23.73 -18.94
N PHE A 4 7.03 22.42 -19.05
CA PHE A 4 5.68 21.88 -18.91
C PHE A 4 5.23 22.25 -17.49
N PRO A 5 4.02 22.79 -17.28
CA PRO A 5 3.50 22.93 -15.92
C PRO A 5 3.49 21.52 -15.34
N GLY A 6 4.43 21.26 -14.43
CA GLY A 6 4.67 19.93 -13.91
C GLY A 6 3.36 19.42 -13.36
N VAL A 7 2.80 18.38 -13.99
CA VAL A 7 1.63 17.71 -13.44
C VAL A 7 2.06 17.23 -12.07
N TYR A 8 1.60 17.91 -11.02
CA TYR A 8 1.88 17.54 -9.65
C TYR A 8 1.23 16.17 -9.45
N GLN A 9 2.04 15.11 -9.55
CA GLN A 9 1.59 13.77 -9.29
C GLN A 9 1.74 13.52 -7.81
N TRP A 10 0.62 13.61 -7.11
CA TRP A 10 0.56 13.24 -5.71
C TRP A 10 0.93 11.76 -5.54
N PRO A 11 1.83 11.43 -4.61
CA PRO A 11 2.22 10.05 -4.36
C PRO A 11 1.15 9.30 -3.56
N THR A 12 1.26 7.98 -3.58
CA THR A 12 0.54 7.09 -2.64
C THR A 12 1.55 6.46 -1.69
N TYR A 13 1.31 6.56 -0.41
CA TYR A 13 2.08 5.97 0.67
C TYR A 13 1.32 4.78 1.27
N PHE A 14 2.02 3.69 1.53
CA PHE A 14 1.49 2.53 2.23
C PHE A 14 2.10 2.47 3.62
N HIS A 15 1.25 2.41 4.64
CA HIS A 15 1.62 2.35 6.05
C HIS A 15 1.15 1.04 6.65
N GLU A 16 1.85 0.55 7.67
CA GLU A 16 1.29 -0.47 8.55
C GLU A 16 0.24 0.16 9.47
N ALA A 17 -0.92 -0.46 9.68
CA ALA A 17 -2.07 0.17 10.33
C ALA A 17 -1.78 0.71 11.74
N ASN A 18 -0.87 0.05 12.47
CA ASN A 18 -0.49 0.40 13.84
C ASN A 18 0.85 1.15 13.92
N ASP A 19 1.45 1.53 12.79
CA ASP A 19 2.70 2.27 12.73
C ASP A 19 2.60 3.44 11.73
N SER A 20 3.16 4.58 12.10
CA SER A 20 3.39 5.69 11.18
C SER A 20 4.39 5.39 10.07
N ALA A 21 5.18 4.32 10.21
CA ALA A 21 6.20 3.91 9.24
C ALA A 21 5.61 3.64 7.84
N VAL A 22 6.29 4.17 6.82
CA VAL A 22 5.95 3.91 5.41
C VAL A 22 6.60 2.60 4.98
N LEU A 23 5.77 1.61 4.63
CA LEU A 23 6.19 0.34 4.05
C LEU A 23 6.65 0.51 2.60
N SER A 24 5.93 1.32 1.83
CA SER A 24 6.18 1.55 0.41
C SER A 24 5.60 2.87 -0.09
N GLN A 25 6.14 3.38 -1.20
CA GLN A 25 5.66 4.57 -1.89
C GLN A 25 5.50 4.28 -3.38
N GLN A 26 4.39 4.72 -3.96
CA GLN A 26 4.09 4.69 -5.39
C GLN A 26 3.97 6.12 -5.94
N GLN A 27 4.42 6.30 -7.18
CA GLN A 27 4.19 7.54 -7.92
C GLN A 27 2.75 7.56 -8.43
N GLY A 28 2.06 8.69 -8.22
CA GLY A 28 0.65 8.82 -8.59
C GLY A 28 -0.31 8.30 -7.51
N LEU A 29 -1.59 8.58 -7.74
CA LEU A 29 -2.67 8.24 -6.83
C LEU A 29 -3.25 6.87 -7.20
N LEU A 30 -3.13 5.92 -6.28
CA LEU A 30 -3.73 4.60 -6.37
C LEU A 30 -4.81 4.49 -5.30
N SER A 31 -6.07 4.64 -5.69
CA SER A 31 -7.18 4.46 -4.76
C SER A 31 -7.53 2.98 -4.63
N LEU A 32 -7.42 2.45 -3.41
CA LEU A 32 -7.81 1.08 -3.07
C LEU A 32 -8.96 1.14 -2.07
N PRO A 33 -10.10 0.51 -2.33
CA PRO A 33 -11.17 0.39 -1.35
C PRO A 33 -10.73 -0.32 -0.06
N VAL A 34 -11.38 0.02 1.06
CA VAL A 34 -11.25 -0.75 2.30
C VAL A 34 -11.63 -2.21 2.06
N GLY A 35 -10.83 -3.12 2.60
CA GLY A 35 -10.92 -4.57 2.41
C GLY A 35 -10.16 -5.10 1.19
N THR A 36 -9.63 -4.24 0.32
CA THR A 36 -8.76 -4.68 -0.78
C THR A 36 -7.54 -5.42 -0.22
N GLY A 37 -7.26 -6.60 -0.79
CA GLY A 37 -6.05 -7.36 -0.47
C GLY A 37 -4.85 -6.79 -1.21
N VAL A 38 -3.75 -6.61 -0.49
CA VAL A 38 -2.49 -6.07 -1.02
C VAL A 38 -1.37 -7.08 -0.74
N LEU A 39 -0.63 -7.44 -1.80
CA LEU A 39 0.62 -8.18 -1.70
C LEU A 39 1.77 -7.18 -1.77
N LEU A 40 2.54 -7.09 -0.70
CA LEU A 40 3.65 -6.15 -0.62
C LEU A 40 4.88 -6.87 -0.05
N ARG A 41 5.92 -7.02 -0.88
CA ARG A 41 7.20 -7.66 -0.52
C ARG A 41 7.07 -9.08 0.06
N GLY A 42 6.08 -9.85 -0.41
CA GLY A 42 5.81 -11.22 0.05
C GLY A 42 4.79 -11.29 1.19
N ASP A 43 4.57 -10.19 1.90
CA ASP A 43 3.57 -10.11 2.96
C ASP A 43 2.18 -9.74 2.41
N ARG A 44 1.16 -10.14 3.15
CA ARG A 44 -0.25 -10.02 2.78
C ARG A 44 -0.96 -9.09 3.74
N TYR A 45 -1.64 -8.11 3.18
CA TYR A 45 -2.35 -7.10 3.94
C TYR A 45 -3.76 -6.89 3.44
N ARG A 46 -4.61 -6.33 4.31
CA ARG A 46 -5.87 -5.68 3.95
C ARG A 46 -5.73 -4.19 4.10
N VAL A 47 -6.28 -3.46 3.14
CA VAL A 47 -6.54 -2.03 3.32
C VAL A 47 -7.59 -1.87 4.40
N VAL A 48 -7.24 -1.21 5.50
CA VAL A 48 -8.18 -0.93 6.59
C VAL A 48 -8.69 0.51 6.56
N ASP A 49 -7.89 1.44 6.04
CA ASP A 49 -8.28 2.84 5.90
C ASP A 49 -7.48 3.58 4.83
N SER A 50 -7.95 4.75 4.43
CA SER A 50 -7.29 5.62 3.44
C SER A 50 -7.54 7.10 3.74
N TRP A 51 -6.47 7.88 3.78
CA TRP A 51 -6.50 9.32 4.08
C TRP A 51 -5.75 10.11 3.02
N PHE A 52 -6.36 11.18 2.52
CA PHE A 52 -5.66 12.12 1.64
C PHE A 52 -5.16 13.31 2.46
N SER A 53 -3.86 13.57 2.44
CA SER A 53 -3.22 14.70 3.12
C SER A 53 -2.92 15.84 2.15
N TYR A 54 -3.23 17.06 2.60
CA TYR A 54 -2.79 18.33 2.00
C TYR A 54 -1.86 19.11 2.94
N ASP A 55 -1.41 18.47 4.02
CA ASP A 55 -0.62 19.11 5.06
C ASP A 55 0.89 18.92 4.78
N HIS A 56 1.44 19.80 3.94
CA HIS A 56 2.84 19.75 3.51
C HIS A 56 3.85 19.80 4.68
N HIS A 57 3.45 20.32 5.84
CA HIS A 57 4.26 20.40 7.05
C HIS A 57 3.74 19.52 8.19
N GLY A 58 2.77 18.68 7.90
CA GLY A 58 2.13 17.77 8.84
C GLY A 58 2.97 16.53 9.12
N VAL A 59 2.42 15.69 9.99
CA VAL A 59 2.99 14.37 10.31
C VAL A 59 3.01 13.46 9.06
N PHE A 60 2.08 13.69 8.13
CA PHE A 60 1.96 12.96 6.87
C PHE A 60 2.19 13.92 5.69
N ASN A 61 3.15 13.59 4.83
CA ASN A 61 3.43 14.33 3.59
C ASN A 61 2.18 14.48 2.72
N ASP A 62 2.21 15.38 1.75
CA ASP A 62 1.09 15.49 0.81
C ASP A 62 0.93 14.22 -0.05
N GLY A 63 -0.31 13.77 -0.20
CA GLY A 63 -0.65 12.61 -1.02
C GLY A 63 -1.69 11.70 -0.38
N LEU A 64 -1.85 10.52 -0.97
CA LEU A 64 -2.77 9.50 -0.45
C LEU A 64 -2.02 8.53 0.47
N HIS A 65 -2.54 8.30 1.66
CA HIS A 65 -2.01 7.39 2.66
C HIS A 65 -2.97 6.22 2.81
N ILE A 66 -2.48 5.02 2.54
CA ILE A 66 -3.23 3.77 2.65
C ILE A 66 -2.67 2.99 3.83
N PHE A 67 -3.56 2.63 4.75
CA PHE A 67 -3.20 1.88 5.95
C PHE A 67 -3.51 0.41 5.75
N LEU A 68 -2.51 -0.43 6.02
CA LEU A 68 -2.49 -1.85 5.75
C LEU A 68 -2.38 -2.64 7.04
N GLU A 69 -3.29 -3.58 7.27
CA GLU A 69 -3.20 -4.53 8.38
C GLU A 69 -2.81 -5.92 7.84
N PRO A 70 -1.89 -6.64 8.50
CA PRO A 70 -1.55 -8.00 8.10
C PRO A 70 -2.79 -8.91 8.07
N VAL A 71 -2.89 -9.75 7.04
CA VAL A 71 -3.98 -10.73 6.93
C VAL A 71 -3.72 -11.87 7.91
N ALA A 72 -4.68 -12.15 8.80
CA ALA A 72 -4.69 -13.37 9.61
C ALA A 72 -5.00 -14.60 8.74
N GLU A 73 -4.51 -15.79 9.12
CA GLU A 73 -4.68 -17.03 8.33
C GLU A 73 -6.15 -17.32 7.97
N GLU A 74 -7.08 -17.01 8.86
CA GLU A 74 -8.52 -17.21 8.65
C GLU A 74 -9.12 -16.31 7.55
N ASP A 75 -8.53 -15.15 7.30
CA ASP A 75 -8.96 -14.18 6.29
C ASP A 75 -8.15 -14.27 4.98
N ASP A 76 -7.18 -15.18 4.94
CA ASP A 76 -6.27 -15.37 3.81
C ASP A 76 -6.83 -16.26 2.72
N ARG A 77 -7.96 -15.83 2.15
CA ARG A 77 -8.60 -16.52 1.02
C ARG A 77 -7.67 -16.67 -0.18
N LEU A 78 -6.69 -15.78 -0.32
CA LEU A 78 -5.75 -15.82 -1.43
C LEU A 78 -4.78 -17.01 -1.29
N GLN A 79 -4.28 -17.28 -0.08
CA GLN A 79 -3.50 -18.51 0.19
C GLN A 79 -4.30 -19.78 -0.09
N HIS A 80 -5.59 -19.76 0.24
CA HIS A 80 -6.46 -20.92 0.03
C HIS A 80 -6.74 -21.19 -1.46
N LEU A 81 -6.83 -20.15 -2.28
CA LEU A 81 -7.13 -20.27 -3.71
C LEU A 81 -5.89 -20.57 -4.56
N ALA A 82 -4.73 -20.02 -4.19
CA ALA A 82 -3.50 -20.13 -4.97
C ALA A 82 -2.27 -20.33 -4.06
N PRO A 83 -2.19 -21.44 -3.30
CA PRO A 83 -1.09 -21.67 -2.35
C PRO A 83 0.28 -21.73 -3.04
N ASP A 84 0.34 -22.23 -4.27
CA ASP A 84 1.58 -22.39 -5.03
C ASP A 84 2.19 -21.05 -5.46
N TYR A 85 1.40 -19.97 -5.56
CA TYR A 85 1.90 -18.63 -5.87
C TYR A 85 2.77 -18.04 -4.73
N PHE A 86 2.64 -18.61 -3.53
CA PHE A 86 3.33 -18.18 -2.32
C PHE A 86 4.43 -19.15 -1.88
N ARG A 87 4.56 -20.28 -2.57
CA ARG A 87 5.71 -21.15 -2.41
C ARG A 87 6.84 -20.50 -3.20
N ASP A 88 7.64 -19.68 -2.51
CA ASP A 88 8.99 -19.44 -3.00
C ASP A 88 9.62 -20.82 -3.14
N ASP A 89 9.83 -21.28 -4.37
CA ASP A 89 10.74 -22.38 -4.65
C ASP A 89 12.14 -21.89 -4.26
N LEU A 90 12.43 -21.93 -2.96
CA LEU A 90 13.75 -21.84 -2.34
C LEU A 90 14.51 -23.17 -2.50
N ASP A 91 14.24 -23.90 -3.58
CA ASP A 91 14.96 -25.11 -3.99
C ASP A 91 15.27 -25.01 -5.51
N ALA A 92 16.16 -24.09 -5.88
CA ALA A 92 16.87 -24.10 -7.17
C ALA A 92 18.28 -23.51 -7.03
#